data_AF-A0A9P8AYT4-F1
#
_entry.id   AF-A0A9P8AYT4-F1
#
_cell.length_a   1.000
_cell.length_b   1.000
_cell.length_c   1.000
_cell.angle_alpha   90.00
_cell.angle_beta   90.00
_cell.angle_gamma   90.00
#
_symmetry.space_group_name_H-M   'P 1'
#
loop_
_entity.id
_entity.type
_entity.pdbx_description
1 polymer ?
#
loop_
_entity_poly.entity_id
_entity_poly.type
_entity_poly.pdbx_seq_one_letter_code
_entity_poly.pdbx_strand_id
1 'polypeptide(L)'
;MSRLYRPPPTNQRPRDTLDQVLHLPVDSALKELKKCRNQFKVILATFQDEHHILERLYYKGKNQHNSALFWKRVAETRRYCSRLYELDLGKLIDDVQLSFFDANTANKKKALKGAWTYYPDPKFVAYMRNRLELVYNLASKTHARLTQAYRSLSLAMQSGAFIQYIVLLVAIVSRMDILTVELLAGVQQASFTLRQLYDILEKLAPLPSPEIVPQGLDIINSAPLDPSALDCLVLGMITPETNAFRTPNSLPSVTHKFSLHRDQGIPTQAGEVVDIIKRKRTRTKTKKKDEIDDIFSF
;
A
#
# COMPACT_ATOMS: atom_id res chain seq x y z
N MET A 1 6.68 1.23 -9.30
CA MET A 1 6.42 -0.07 -9.99
C MET A 1 7.70 -0.86 -10.29
N SER A 2 7.83 -2.10 -9.80
CA SER A 2 8.97 -2.98 -10.11
C SER A 2 8.96 -3.37 -11.61
N ARG A 3 9.99 -2.94 -12.35
CA ARG A 3 10.07 -2.90 -13.82
C ARG A 3 10.29 -4.26 -14.51
N LEU A 4 10.27 -5.40 -13.81
CA LEU A 4 10.96 -6.59 -14.34
C LEU A 4 10.15 -7.89 -14.49
N TYR A 5 8.85 -7.91 -14.22
CA TYR A 5 8.08 -9.14 -14.48
C TYR A 5 6.85 -8.84 -15.32
N ARG A 6 6.95 -9.21 -16.60
CA ARG A 6 5.78 -9.35 -17.47
C ARG A 6 4.90 -10.46 -16.86
N PRO A 7 3.59 -10.23 -16.69
CA PRO A 7 2.71 -11.30 -16.22
C PRO A 7 2.80 -12.48 -17.20
N PRO A 8 2.83 -13.73 -16.71
CA PRO A 8 2.74 -14.89 -17.58
C PRO A 8 1.43 -14.82 -18.39
N PRO A 9 1.40 -15.38 -19.61
CA PRO A 9 0.17 -15.42 -20.39
C PRO A 9 -0.92 -16.13 -19.59
N THR A 10 -2.11 -15.53 -19.56
CA THR A 10 -3.29 -16.13 -18.92
C THR A 10 -3.82 -17.23 -19.83
N ASN A 11 -3.16 -18.39 -19.82
CA ASN A 11 -3.66 -19.58 -20.50
C ASN A 11 -4.93 -20.03 -19.77
N GLN A 12 -6.09 -19.70 -20.34
CA GLN A 12 -7.40 -20.03 -19.79
C GLN A 12 -7.84 -21.41 -20.27
N ARG A 13 -8.40 -22.21 -19.37
CA ARG A 13 -9.01 -23.51 -19.67
C ARG A 13 -10.52 -23.46 -19.43
N PRO A 14 -11.34 -24.13 -20.24
CA PRO A 14 -12.79 -24.14 -20.05
C PRO A 14 -13.17 -24.77 -18.72
N ARG A 15 -14.17 -24.19 -18.05
CA ARG A 15 -14.74 -24.69 -16.80
C ARG A 15 -15.15 -26.16 -16.85
N ASP A 16 -15.65 -26.63 -18.00
CA ASP A 16 -16.16 -27.99 -18.14
C ASP A 16 -15.07 -29.06 -18.03
N THR A 17 -13.80 -28.68 -18.17
CA THR A 17 -12.65 -29.57 -17.92
C THR A 17 -12.36 -29.79 -16.43
N LEU A 18 -12.97 -28.98 -15.56
CA LEU A 18 -12.82 -29.06 -14.11
C LEU A 18 -13.88 -29.99 -13.51
N ASP A 19 -13.46 -30.90 -12.63
CA ASP A 19 -14.39 -31.73 -11.85
C ASP A 19 -15.41 -30.87 -11.09
N GLN A 20 -16.68 -31.24 -11.17
CA GLN A 20 -17.81 -30.51 -10.60
C GLN A 20 -17.68 -30.33 -9.08
N VAL A 21 -17.01 -31.27 -8.39
CA VAL A 21 -16.75 -31.19 -6.94
C VAL A 21 -15.93 -29.96 -6.58
N LEU A 22 -15.08 -29.48 -7.49
CA LEU A 22 -14.18 -28.33 -7.26
C LEU A 22 -14.82 -26.98 -7.61
N HIS A 23 -16.02 -26.96 -8.21
CA HIS A 23 -16.66 -25.71 -8.62
C HIS A 23 -17.07 -24.86 -7.41
N LEU A 24 -17.61 -25.49 -6.36
CA LEU A 24 -18.05 -24.80 -5.14
C LEU A 24 -16.88 -24.15 -4.36
N PRO A 25 -15.73 -24.82 -4.13
CA PRO A 25 -14.54 -24.18 -3.57
C PRO A 25 -14.04 -22.96 -4.38
N VAL A 26 -14.02 -23.06 -5.72
CA VAL A 26 -13.62 -21.96 -6.59
C VAL A 26 -14.59 -20.78 -6.46
N ASP A 27 -15.90 -21.04 -6.46
CA ASP A 27 -16.92 -20.00 -6.25
C ASP A 27 -16.77 -19.30 -4.90
N SER A 28 -16.50 -20.06 -3.84
CA SER A 28 -16.24 -19.51 -2.50
C SER A 28 -15.00 -18.60 -2.51
N ALA A 29 -13.91 -19.06 -3.11
CA ALA A 29 -12.68 -18.27 -3.21
C ALA A 29 -12.87 -16.98 -4.03
N LEU A 30 -13.60 -17.02 -5.17
CA LEU A 30 -13.90 -15.83 -5.96
C LEU A 30 -14.77 -14.82 -5.20
N LYS A 31 -15.73 -15.30 -4.39
CA LYS A 31 -16.53 -14.46 -3.49
C LYS A 31 -15.65 -13.78 -2.43
N GLU A 32 -14.74 -14.51 -1.81
CA GLU A 32 -13.81 -13.95 -0.82
C GLU A 32 -12.84 -12.93 -1.45
N LEU A 33 -12.32 -13.20 -2.65
CA LEU A 33 -11.51 -12.22 -3.39
C LEU A 33 -12.31 -10.94 -3.69
N LYS A 34 -13.60 -11.06 -4.00
CA LYS A 34 -14.48 -9.90 -4.24
C LYS A 34 -14.68 -9.08 -2.98
N LYS A 35 -14.82 -9.73 -1.82
CA LYS A 35 -14.87 -9.07 -0.52
C LYS A 35 -13.57 -8.33 -0.23
N CYS A 36 -12.42 -8.98 -0.41
CA CYS A 36 -11.09 -8.37 -0.26
C CYS A 36 -10.92 -7.15 -1.17
N ARG A 37 -11.32 -7.25 -2.44
CA ARG A 37 -11.26 -6.12 -3.38
C ARG A 37 -12.07 -4.91 -2.88
N ASN A 38 -13.31 -5.13 -2.45
CA ASN A 38 -14.16 -4.06 -1.97
C ASN A 38 -13.58 -3.41 -0.71
N GLN A 39 -13.02 -4.22 0.20
CA GLN A 39 -12.30 -3.74 1.37
C GLN A 39 -11.08 -2.89 0.98
N PHE A 40 -10.23 -3.37 0.06
CA PHE A 40 -9.08 -2.61 -0.43
C PHE A 40 -9.46 -1.28 -1.05
N LYS A 41 -10.56 -1.25 -1.81
CA LYS A 41 -11.06 0.00 -2.42
C LYS A 41 -11.37 1.04 -1.35
N VAL A 42 -12.03 0.65 -0.26
CA VAL A 42 -12.38 1.56 0.85
C VAL A 42 -11.11 1.99 1.58
N ILE A 43 -10.25 1.05 2.00
CA ILE A 43 -9.02 1.36 2.74
C ILE A 43 -8.09 2.27 1.94
N LEU A 44 -7.86 1.96 0.66
CA LEU A 44 -6.96 2.75 -0.18
C LEU A 44 -7.50 4.14 -0.50
N ALA A 45 -8.82 4.31 -0.62
CA ALA A 45 -9.42 5.63 -0.78
C ALA A 45 -9.18 6.49 0.47
N THR A 46 -9.48 5.97 1.65
CA THR A 46 -9.22 6.69 2.92
C THR A 46 -7.74 6.96 3.13
N PHE A 47 -6.88 5.99 2.81
CA PHE A 47 -5.43 6.14 2.91
C PHE A 47 -4.90 7.24 1.97
N GLN A 48 -5.47 7.34 0.77
CA GLN A 48 -5.15 8.38 -0.20
C GLN A 48 -5.54 9.77 0.32
N ASP A 49 -6.70 9.90 0.97
CA ASP A 49 -7.11 11.18 1.57
C ASP A 49 -6.14 11.63 2.66
N GLU A 50 -5.72 10.73 3.56
CA GLU A 50 -4.70 11.03 4.57
C GLU A 50 -3.36 11.42 3.95
N HIS A 51 -2.96 10.71 2.90
CA HIS A 51 -1.73 11.01 2.17
C HIS A 51 -1.78 12.40 1.52
N HIS A 52 -2.91 12.80 0.94
CA HIS A 52 -3.07 14.13 0.37
C HIS A 52 -3.00 15.24 1.42
N ILE A 53 -3.55 15.02 2.61
CA ILE A 53 -3.41 15.97 3.73
C ILE A 53 -1.93 16.07 4.12
N LEU A 54 -1.23 14.94 4.24
CA LEU A 54 0.20 14.90 4.54
C LEU A 54 1.03 15.65 3.49
N GLU A 55 0.72 15.48 2.20
CA GLU A 55 1.37 16.18 1.09
C GLU A 55 1.21 17.71 1.20
N ARG A 56 0.00 18.19 1.48
CA ARG A 56 -0.26 19.64 1.67
C ARG A 56 0.50 20.20 2.87
N LEU A 57 0.50 19.49 4.00
CA LEU A 57 1.25 19.90 5.19
C LEU A 57 2.75 19.88 4.94
N TYR A 58 3.23 18.88 4.20
CA TYR A 58 4.63 18.81 3.83
C TYR A 58 5.04 19.99 2.96
N TYR A 59 4.27 20.28 1.92
CA TYR A 59 4.54 21.41 1.04
C TYR A 59 4.60 22.72 1.83
N LYS A 60 3.63 22.97 2.73
CA LYS A 60 3.59 24.18 3.56
C LYS A 60 4.76 24.25 4.58
N GLY A 61 5.14 23.13 5.19
CA GLY A 61 6.17 23.08 6.22
C GLY A 61 7.61 22.96 5.69
N LYS A 62 7.80 22.71 4.39
CA LYS A 62 9.11 22.39 3.80
C LYS A 62 10.19 23.42 4.11
N ASN A 63 9.90 24.70 3.91
CA ASN A 63 10.90 25.76 4.09
C ASN A 63 11.21 26.04 5.57
N GLN A 64 10.24 25.81 6.47
CA GLN A 64 10.39 26.09 7.90
C GLN A 64 11.11 24.95 8.65
N HIS A 65 10.95 23.71 8.18
CA HIS A 65 11.36 22.53 8.95
C HIS A 65 12.38 21.65 8.23
N ASN A 66 12.92 22.05 7.07
CA ASN A 66 13.82 21.21 6.27
C ASN A 66 15.00 20.61 7.07
N SER A 67 15.57 21.40 8.00
CA SER A 67 16.69 20.99 8.85
C SER A 67 16.28 20.16 10.06
N ALA A 68 14.99 20.14 10.42
CA ALA A 68 14.51 19.46 11.62
C ALA A 68 14.56 17.93 11.46
N LEU A 69 14.95 17.22 12.52
CA LEU A 69 15.07 15.76 12.51
C LEU A 69 13.72 15.07 12.29
N PHE A 70 12.64 15.57 12.91
CA PHE A 70 11.30 15.02 12.70
C PHE A 70 10.84 15.18 11.24
N TRP A 71 11.32 16.21 10.53
CA TRP A 71 10.97 16.46 9.14
C TRP A 71 11.48 15.39 8.19
N LYS A 72 12.69 14.88 8.45
CA LYS A 72 13.25 13.74 7.70
C LYS A 72 12.35 12.51 7.81
N ARG A 73 11.72 12.28 8.97
CA ARG A 73 10.76 11.19 9.17
C ARG A 73 9.46 11.41 8.41
N VAL A 74 8.93 12.63 8.41
CA VAL A 74 7.75 12.99 7.59
C VAL A 74 8.04 12.76 6.10
N ALA A 75 9.21 13.19 5.60
CA ALA A 75 9.62 12.96 4.22
C ALA A 75 9.74 11.46 3.87
N GLU A 76 10.25 10.66 4.80
CA GLU A 76 10.32 9.20 4.66
C GLU A 76 8.92 8.57 4.60
N THR A 77 8.02 8.93 5.52
CA THR A 77 6.63 8.45 5.53
C THR A 77 5.95 8.70 4.18
N ARG A 78 6.04 9.92 3.65
CA ARG A 78 5.49 10.28 2.33
C ARG A 78 5.95 9.36 1.21
N ARG A 79 7.26 9.07 1.16
CA ARG A 79 7.84 8.18 0.14
C ARG A 79 7.25 6.78 0.21
N TYR A 80 7.05 6.22 1.42
CA TYR A 80 6.43 4.91 1.59
C TYR A 80 4.95 4.92 1.24
N CYS A 81 4.20 5.93 1.68
CA CYS A 81 2.78 6.08 1.35
C CYS A 81 2.54 6.19 -0.16
N SER A 82 3.38 6.98 -0.85
CA SER A 82 3.34 7.09 -2.32
C SER A 82 3.58 5.74 -3.00
N ARG A 83 4.62 5.01 -2.57
CA ARG A 83 4.94 3.67 -3.12
C ARG A 83 3.83 2.65 -2.87
N LEU A 84 3.17 2.72 -1.72
CA LEU A 84 2.07 1.81 -1.39
C LEU A 84 0.87 2.05 -2.32
N TYR A 85 0.58 3.31 -2.63
CA TYR A 85 -0.48 3.69 -3.56
C TYR A 85 -0.20 3.24 -5.00
N GLU A 86 1.06 3.29 -5.45
CA GLU A 86 1.46 2.82 -6.79
C GLU A 86 1.20 1.32 -7.06
N LEU A 87 0.95 0.51 -6.04
CA LEU A 87 0.82 -0.95 -6.19
C LEU A 87 -0.52 -1.42 -6.75
N ASP A 88 -1.52 -0.53 -6.89
CA ASP A 88 -2.84 -0.79 -7.47
C ASP A 88 -3.39 -2.20 -7.12
N LEU A 89 -3.57 -2.46 -5.82
CA LEU A 89 -4.05 -3.76 -5.32
C LEU A 89 -5.43 -4.10 -5.87
N GLY A 90 -6.27 -3.08 -6.10
CA GLY A 90 -7.59 -3.27 -6.70
C GLY A 90 -7.48 -3.95 -8.05
N LYS A 91 -6.62 -3.41 -8.92
CA LYS A 91 -6.33 -4.01 -10.22
C LYS A 91 -5.73 -5.42 -10.11
N LEU A 92 -4.82 -5.67 -9.16
CA LEU A 92 -4.25 -6.99 -8.97
C LEU A 92 -5.34 -8.04 -8.70
N ILE A 93 -6.28 -7.74 -7.79
CA ILE A 93 -7.38 -8.67 -7.51
C ILE A 93 -8.36 -8.75 -8.69
N ASP A 94 -8.64 -7.65 -9.37
CA ASP A 94 -9.46 -7.64 -10.58
C ASP A 94 -8.85 -8.49 -11.70
N ASP A 95 -7.53 -8.44 -11.89
CA ASP A 95 -6.83 -9.25 -12.89
C ASP A 95 -6.97 -10.76 -12.58
N VAL A 96 -6.91 -11.15 -11.30
CA VAL A 96 -7.23 -12.54 -10.90
C VAL A 96 -8.68 -12.86 -11.22
N GLN A 97 -9.63 -12.03 -10.81
CA GLN A 97 -11.05 -12.30 -11.04
C GLN A 97 -11.37 -12.43 -12.53
N LEU A 98 -10.88 -11.50 -13.35
CA LEU A 98 -11.10 -11.49 -14.79
C LEU A 98 -10.49 -12.70 -15.48
N SER A 99 -9.43 -13.31 -14.92
CA SER A 99 -8.85 -14.53 -15.48
C SER A 99 -9.79 -15.74 -15.46
N PHE A 100 -10.88 -15.69 -14.70
CA PHE A 100 -11.92 -16.73 -14.67
C PHE A 100 -13.07 -16.51 -15.65
N PHE A 101 -13.03 -15.40 -16.41
CA PHE A 101 -14.07 -15.05 -17.38
C PHE A 101 -13.47 -14.93 -18.78
N ASP A 102 -14.33 -15.08 -19.79
CA ASP A 102 -13.92 -14.96 -21.19
C ASP A 102 -13.40 -13.55 -21.49
N ALA A 103 -12.17 -13.47 -22.01
CA ALA A 103 -11.56 -12.22 -22.46
C ALA A 103 -12.35 -11.53 -23.58
N ASN A 104 -13.12 -12.29 -24.36
CA ASN A 104 -13.93 -11.80 -25.48
C ASN A 104 -15.24 -11.14 -25.04
N THR A 105 -15.57 -11.16 -23.75
CA THR A 105 -16.78 -10.49 -23.27
C THR A 105 -16.59 -8.97 -23.36
N ALA A 106 -17.20 -8.34 -24.38
CA ALA A 106 -17.13 -6.88 -24.64
C ALA A 106 -17.47 -5.99 -23.42
N ASN A 107 -18.09 -6.55 -22.38
CA ASN A 107 -18.40 -5.89 -21.12
C ASN A 107 -17.81 -6.61 -19.90
N LYS A 108 -16.52 -6.35 -19.58
CA LYS A 108 -15.83 -6.88 -18.37
C LYS A 108 -16.60 -6.68 -17.07
N LYS A 109 -17.31 -5.55 -16.92
CA LYS A 109 -18.13 -5.24 -15.72
C LYS A 109 -19.38 -6.11 -15.60
N LYS A 110 -19.96 -6.55 -16.72
CA LYS A 110 -21.12 -7.47 -16.73
C LYS A 110 -20.67 -8.91 -16.49
N ALA A 111 -19.50 -9.28 -16.99
CA ALA A 111 -18.92 -10.62 -16.81
C ALA A 111 -18.80 -10.99 -15.32
N LEU A 112 -18.34 -10.07 -14.46
CA LEU A 112 -18.18 -10.28 -13.01
C LEU A 112 -19.49 -10.52 -12.22
N LYS A 113 -20.66 -10.49 -12.88
CA LYS A 113 -21.95 -10.82 -12.27
C LYS A 113 -22.43 -12.23 -12.59
N GLY A 114 -21.88 -12.88 -13.62
CA GLY A 114 -22.26 -14.22 -14.06
C GLY A 114 -21.49 -15.31 -13.34
N ALA A 115 -21.84 -16.57 -13.64
CA ALA A 115 -20.99 -17.71 -13.31
C ALA A 115 -19.67 -17.62 -14.08
N TRP A 116 -18.57 -18.05 -13.47
CA TRP A 116 -17.29 -18.12 -14.16
C TRP A 116 -17.32 -19.24 -15.21
N THR A 117 -16.56 -19.05 -16.28
CA THR A 117 -16.57 -19.90 -17.48
C THR A 117 -15.20 -20.49 -17.79
N TYR A 118 -14.13 -19.90 -17.26
CA TYR A 118 -12.75 -20.34 -17.44
C TYR A 118 -12.01 -20.36 -16.12
N TYR A 119 -10.86 -21.03 -16.07
CA TYR A 119 -9.91 -20.90 -14.98
C TYR A 119 -8.49 -20.68 -15.50
N PRO A 120 -7.65 -19.91 -14.77
CA PRO A 120 -6.28 -19.63 -15.17
C PRO A 120 -5.32 -20.79 -14.92
N ASP A 121 -4.19 -20.79 -15.63
CA ASP A 121 -3.03 -21.64 -15.35
C ASP A 121 -2.52 -21.43 -13.89
N PRO A 122 -2.21 -22.50 -13.13
CA PRO A 122 -1.54 -22.43 -11.83
C PRO A 122 -0.34 -21.46 -11.80
N LYS A 123 0.44 -21.38 -12.89
CA LYS A 123 1.59 -20.46 -13.00
C LYS A 123 1.18 -18.99 -12.87
N PHE A 124 0.04 -18.60 -13.43
CA PHE A 124 -0.50 -17.26 -13.28
C PHE A 124 -0.93 -16.98 -11.84
N VAL A 125 -1.59 -17.94 -11.18
CA VAL A 125 -2.02 -17.80 -9.78
C VAL A 125 -0.80 -17.69 -8.85
N ALA A 126 0.24 -18.50 -9.07
CA ALA A 126 1.50 -18.41 -8.34
C ALA A 126 2.18 -17.03 -8.52
N TYR A 127 2.20 -16.51 -9.75
CA TYR A 127 2.68 -15.15 -10.01
C TYR A 127 1.90 -14.10 -9.21
N MET A 128 0.57 -14.17 -9.21
CA MET A 128 -0.28 -13.21 -8.48
C MET A 128 -0.10 -13.31 -6.97
N ARG A 129 0.09 -14.52 -6.44
CA ARG A 129 0.47 -14.74 -5.04
C ARG A 129 1.82 -14.06 -4.71
N ASN A 130 2.84 -14.26 -5.53
CA ASN A 130 4.15 -13.61 -5.32
C ASN A 130 4.03 -12.07 -5.36
N ARG A 131 3.14 -11.54 -6.20
CA ARG A 131 2.84 -10.10 -6.23
C ARG A 131 2.19 -9.62 -4.93
N LEU A 132 1.25 -10.38 -4.35
CA LEU A 132 0.67 -10.05 -3.04
C LEU A 132 1.71 -10.13 -1.91
N GLU A 133 2.67 -11.04 -1.99
CA GLU A 133 3.77 -11.13 -1.03
C GLU A 133 4.64 -9.85 -1.05
N LEU A 134 4.94 -9.31 -2.24
CA LEU A 134 5.64 -8.03 -2.36
C LEU A 134 4.84 -6.86 -1.78
N VAL A 135 3.52 -6.87 -1.98
CA VAL A 135 2.60 -5.87 -1.40
C VAL A 135 2.63 -5.97 0.12
N TYR A 136 2.54 -7.17 0.68
CA TYR A 136 2.60 -7.43 2.11
C TYR A 136 3.91 -6.90 2.71
N ASN A 137 5.04 -7.22 2.09
CA ASN A 137 6.36 -6.75 2.53
C ASN A 137 6.48 -5.22 2.50
N LEU A 138 5.94 -4.55 1.46
CA LEU A 138 5.91 -3.09 1.42
C LEU A 138 5.01 -2.51 2.51
N ALA A 139 3.80 -3.05 2.68
CA ALA A 139 2.86 -2.58 3.70
C ALA A 139 3.43 -2.76 5.12
N SER A 140 4.09 -3.89 5.40
CA SER A 140 4.75 -4.18 6.67
C SER A 140 5.88 -3.18 6.93
N LYS A 141 6.69 -2.88 5.91
CA LYS A 141 7.72 -1.85 6.00
C LYS A 141 7.13 -0.46 6.22
N THR A 142 6.00 -0.14 5.57
CA THR A 142 5.29 1.13 5.77
C THR A 142 4.78 1.26 7.21
N HIS A 143 4.17 0.22 7.77
CA HIS A 143 3.73 0.16 9.17
C HIS A 143 4.90 0.44 10.14
N ALA A 144 6.03 -0.24 9.96
CA ALA A 144 7.21 0.00 10.79
C ALA A 144 7.70 1.45 10.72
N ARG A 145 7.63 2.09 9.54
CA ARG A 145 8.05 3.49 9.34
C ARG A 145 7.05 4.48 9.93
N LEU A 146 5.76 4.20 9.85
CA LEU A 146 4.72 5.00 10.50
C LEU A 146 4.86 4.93 12.03
N THR A 147 5.08 3.75 12.59
CA THR A 147 5.36 3.57 14.02
C THR A 147 6.61 4.35 14.45
N GLN A 148 7.68 4.32 13.65
CA GLN A 148 8.90 5.09 13.93
C GLN A 148 8.66 6.61 13.85
N ALA A 149 7.91 7.06 12.85
CA ALA A 149 7.54 8.47 12.69
C ALA A 149 6.70 8.95 13.88
N TYR A 150 5.71 8.15 14.33
CA TYR A 150 4.91 8.44 15.52
C TYR A 150 5.78 8.65 16.74
N ARG A 151 6.70 7.72 17.04
CA ARG A 151 7.62 7.86 18.19
C ARG A 151 8.48 9.12 18.08
N SER A 152 9.04 9.38 16.90
CA SER A 152 9.87 10.57 16.67
C SER A 152 9.10 11.88 16.82
N LEU A 153 7.86 11.93 16.34
CA LEU A 153 7.00 13.10 16.46
C LEU A 153 6.56 13.30 17.92
N SER A 154 6.21 12.23 18.63
CA SER A 154 5.88 12.28 20.06
C SER A 154 7.02 12.82 20.91
N LEU A 155 8.27 12.47 20.60
CA LEU A 155 9.44 13.07 21.25
C LEU A 155 9.58 14.56 20.88
N ALA A 156 9.38 14.92 19.61
CA ALA A 156 9.46 16.32 19.17
C ALA A 156 8.41 17.21 19.85
N MET A 157 7.22 16.68 20.17
CA MET A 157 6.19 17.40 20.92
C MET A 157 6.66 17.85 22.31
N GLN A 158 7.56 17.10 22.95
CA GLN A 158 8.06 17.43 24.29
C GLN A 158 8.88 18.73 24.31
N SER A 159 9.39 19.18 23.16
CA SER A 159 10.09 20.46 23.05
C SER A 159 9.18 21.68 23.16
N GLY A 160 7.85 21.50 23.05
CA GLY A 160 6.85 22.58 23.04
C GLY A 160 6.83 23.43 21.75
N ALA A 161 7.86 23.36 20.92
CA ALA A 161 7.93 24.10 19.67
C ALA A 161 6.98 23.50 18.61
N PHE A 162 6.22 24.37 17.94
CA PHE A 162 5.30 23.98 16.85
C PHE A 162 4.30 22.87 17.24
N ILE A 163 3.89 22.81 18.51
CA ILE A 163 3.09 21.70 19.05
C ILE A 163 1.82 21.42 18.23
N GLN A 164 1.10 22.46 17.80
CA GLN A 164 -0.11 22.33 16.99
C GLN A 164 0.16 21.59 15.67
N TYR A 165 1.30 21.88 15.04
CA TYR A 165 1.70 21.24 13.78
C TYR A 165 2.12 19.80 14.00
N ILE A 166 2.91 19.53 15.05
CA ILE A 166 3.39 18.18 15.36
C ILE A 166 2.21 17.27 15.75
N VAL A 167 1.27 17.75 16.55
CA VAL A 167 0.04 17.02 16.92
C VAL A 167 -0.75 16.61 15.68
N LEU A 168 -0.88 17.51 14.70
CA LEU A 168 -1.56 17.19 13.44
C LEU A 168 -0.83 16.09 12.65
N LEU A 169 0.50 16.16 12.57
CA LEU A 169 1.32 15.12 11.94
C LEU A 169 1.19 13.77 12.66
N VAL A 170 1.17 13.76 13.99
CA VAL A 170 0.95 12.56 14.81
C VAL A 170 -0.41 11.94 14.49
N ALA A 171 -1.48 12.76 14.46
CA ALA A 171 -2.83 12.28 14.15
C ALA A 171 -2.94 11.65 12.75
N ILE A 172 -2.28 12.24 11.74
CA ILE A 172 -2.24 11.68 10.38
C ILE A 172 -1.46 10.37 10.37
N VAL A 173 -0.25 10.35 10.93
CA VAL A 173 0.59 9.14 10.97
C VAL A 173 -0.13 7.99 11.68
N SER A 174 -0.80 8.26 12.80
CA SER A 174 -1.58 7.26 13.54
C SER A 174 -2.75 6.71 12.72
N ARG A 175 -3.52 7.56 12.02
CA ARG A 175 -4.61 7.08 11.15
C ARG A 175 -4.08 6.26 9.97
N MET A 176 -3.00 6.70 9.34
CA MET A 176 -2.34 5.93 8.27
C MET A 176 -1.80 4.59 8.77
N ASP A 177 -1.33 4.52 10.02
CA ASP A 177 -0.83 3.27 10.62
C ASP A 177 -1.96 2.26 10.79
N ILE A 178 -3.10 2.68 11.35
CA ILE A 178 -4.30 1.86 11.48
C ILE A 178 -4.75 1.33 10.12
N LEU A 179 -4.85 2.19 9.10
CA LEU A 179 -5.20 1.79 7.74
C LEU A 179 -4.19 0.80 7.14
N THR A 180 -2.90 0.93 7.46
CA THR A 180 -1.86 0.01 7.00
C THR A 180 -1.99 -1.36 7.66
N VAL A 181 -2.35 -1.41 8.94
CA VAL A 181 -2.64 -2.66 9.66
C VAL A 181 -3.87 -3.37 9.07
N GLU A 182 -4.94 -2.62 8.80
CA GLU A 182 -6.13 -3.17 8.12
C GLU A 182 -5.80 -3.68 6.71
N LEU A 183 -4.96 -2.95 5.98
CA LEU A 183 -4.48 -3.37 4.66
C LEU A 183 -3.69 -4.68 4.74
N LEU A 184 -2.80 -4.81 5.72
CA LEU A 184 -2.03 -6.04 5.96
C LEU A 184 -2.95 -7.24 6.19
N ALA A 185 -3.96 -7.10 7.04
CA ALA A 185 -4.94 -8.15 7.29
C ALA A 185 -5.68 -8.55 6.01
N GLY A 186 -6.11 -7.57 5.19
CA GLY A 186 -6.77 -7.84 3.91
C GLY A 186 -5.84 -8.54 2.91
N VAL A 187 -4.56 -8.15 2.84
CA VAL A 187 -3.56 -8.79 1.94
C VAL A 187 -3.28 -10.22 2.38
N GLN A 188 -3.20 -10.49 3.69
CA GLN A 188 -3.05 -11.84 4.22
C GLN A 188 -4.25 -12.72 3.85
N GLN A 189 -5.47 -12.20 4.01
CA GLN A 189 -6.70 -12.90 3.61
C GLN A 189 -6.69 -13.23 2.12
N ALA A 190 -6.37 -12.25 1.26
CA ALA A 190 -6.30 -12.46 -0.18
C ALA A 190 -5.19 -13.48 -0.56
N SER A 191 -4.04 -13.43 0.09
CA SER A 191 -2.93 -14.37 -0.12
C SER A 191 -3.33 -15.80 0.27
N PHE A 192 -4.05 -15.95 1.39
CA PHE A 192 -4.61 -17.24 1.81
C PHE A 192 -5.59 -17.79 0.78
N THR A 193 -6.53 -16.97 0.30
CA THR A 193 -7.49 -17.37 -0.75
C THR A 193 -6.80 -17.73 -2.06
N LEU A 194 -5.77 -16.99 -2.49
CA LEU A 194 -4.99 -17.34 -3.68
C LEU A 194 -4.20 -18.64 -3.52
N ARG A 195 -3.70 -18.94 -2.31
CA ARG A 195 -3.05 -20.21 -2.02
C ARG A 195 -4.03 -21.37 -2.15
N GLN A 196 -5.22 -21.25 -1.57
CA GLN A 196 -6.27 -22.25 -1.72
C GLN A 196 -6.64 -22.50 -3.18
N LEU A 197 -6.79 -21.42 -3.97
CA LEU A 197 -7.03 -21.53 -5.42
C LEU A 197 -5.87 -22.22 -6.13
N TYR A 198 -4.63 -21.87 -5.80
CA TYR A 198 -3.45 -22.51 -6.38
C TYR A 198 -3.44 -24.01 -6.08
N ASP A 199 -3.67 -24.42 -4.83
CA ASP A 199 -3.66 -25.83 -4.42
C ASP A 199 -4.78 -26.64 -5.11
N ILE A 200 -5.95 -26.03 -5.32
CA ILE A 200 -7.06 -26.65 -6.08
C ILE A 200 -6.62 -26.87 -7.53
N LEU A 201 -6.06 -25.84 -8.17
CA LEU A 201 -5.68 -25.86 -9.59
C LEU A 201 -4.45 -26.73 -9.87
N GLU A 202 -3.50 -26.82 -8.94
CA GLU A 202 -2.31 -27.64 -9.07
C GLU A 202 -2.64 -29.14 -9.03
N LYS A 203 -3.58 -29.55 -8.18
CA LYS A 203 -4.07 -30.96 -8.13
C LYS A 203 -4.68 -31.45 -9.45
N LEU A 204 -5.07 -30.52 -10.33
CA LEU A 204 -5.67 -30.79 -11.63
C LEU A 204 -4.69 -30.68 -12.79
N ALA A 205 -3.49 -30.15 -12.54
CA ALA A 205 -2.46 -30.18 -13.55
C ALA A 205 -2.22 -31.66 -13.88
N PRO A 206 -2.47 -32.12 -15.13
CA PRO A 206 -2.15 -33.48 -15.48
C PRO A 206 -0.69 -33.71 -15.12
N LEU A 207 -0.40 -34.85 -14.47
CA LEU A 207 0.99 -35.26 -14.26
C LEU A 207 1.71 -35.04 -15.60
N PRO A 208 2.87 -34.36 -15.61
CA PRO A 208 3.62 -34.23 -16.85
C PRO A 208 3.73 -35.64 -17.42
N SER A 209 3.09 -35.86 -18.56
CA SER A 209 3.21 -37.11 -19.30
C SER A 209 4.71 -37.37 -19.36
N PRO A 210 5.20 -38.57 -18.96
CA PRO A 210 6.62 -38.84 -19.01
C PRO A 210 7.07 -38.44 -20.40
N GLU A 211 7.91 -37.41 -20.44
CA GLU A 211 8.45 -36.86 -21.67
C GLU A 211 9.00 -38.09 -22.39
N ILE A 212 8.36 -38.50 -23.49
CA ILE A 212 8.87 -39.57 -24.32
C ILE A 212 10.11 -38.96 -24.92
N VAL A 213 11.22 -39.07 -24.17
CA VAL A 213 12.55 -38.75 -24.64
C VAL A 213 12.67 -39.53 -25.93
N PRO A 214 12.80 -38.86 -27.10
CA PRO A 214 13.06 -39.56 -28.34
C PRO A 214 14.37 -40.32 -28.13
N GLN A 215 14.28 -41.62 -27.91
CA GLN A 215 15.42 -42.53 -27.97
C GLN A 215 15.83 -42.63 -29.45
N GLY A 216 16.59 -41.65 -29.91
CA GLY A 216 17.42 -41.69 -31.11
C GLY A 216 18.65 -40.85 -30.80
N LEU A 217 19.81 -41.47 -30.53
CA LEU A 217 20.93 -41.55 -31.47
C LEU A 217 21.31 -40.14 -31.98
N ASP A 218 22.41 -39.53 -31.54
CA ASP A 218 23.76 -40.07 -31.69
C ASP A 218 24.76 -39.67 -30.59
N ILE A 219 25.65 -40.63 -30.35
CA ILE A 219 26.89 -40.55 -29.61
C ILE A 219 27.82 -39.57 -30.32
N ILE A 220 28.09 -38.40 -29.74
CA ILE A 220 29.28 -37.61 -30.07
C ILE A 220 30.05 -37.35 -28.77
N ASN A 221 31.28 -37.86 -28.77
CA ASN A 221 32.29 -37.81 -27.72
C ASN A 221 32.35 -36.48 -26.98
N SER A 222 32.22 -36.54 -25.65
CA SER A 222 32.58 -35.48 -24.73
C SER A 222 34.10 -35.45 -24.53
N ALA A 223 34.72 -34.32 -24.87
CA ALA A 223 36.00 -33.92 -24.30
C ALA A 223 35.80 -33.47 -22.84
N PRO A 224 36.75 -33.73 -21.93
CA PRO A 224 36.60 -33.39 -20.52
C PRO A 224 36.77 -31.87 -20.34
N LEU A 225 35.73 -31.21 -19.82
CA LEU A 225 35.77 -29.80 -19.40
C LEU A 225 36.21 -29.71 -17.93
N ASP A 226 37.16 -28.80 -17.73
CA ASP A 226 37.95 -28.50 -16.54
C ASP A 226 37.10 -27.97 -15.36
N PRO A 227 37.23 -28.48 -14.11
CA PRO A 227 36.35 -28.11 -12.99
C PRO A 227 36.68 -26.78 -12.29
N SER A 228 37.59 -25.94 -12.80
CA SER A 228 38.14 -24.82 -12.01
C SER A 228 37.45 -23.45 -12.14
N ALA A 229 36.35 -23.32 -12.89
CA ALA A 229 35.76 -22.01 -13.21
C ALA A 229 34.47 -21.62 -12.45
N LEU A 230 34.02 -22.41 -11.46
CA LEU A 230 32.70 -22.24 -10.84
C LEU A 230 32.74 -21.81 -9.36
N ASP A 231 33.76 -21.04 -8.97
CA ASP A 231 33.99 -20.62 -7.57
C ASP A 231 34.02 -19.09 -7.33
N CYS A 232 33.44 -18.26 -8.22
CA CYS A 232 33.52 -16.80 -8.06
C CYS A 232 32.20 -16.01 -8.05
N LEU A 233 31.01 -16.62 -7.92
CA LEU A 233 29.75 -15.85 -8.02
C LEU A 233 28.65 -16.13 -7.00
N VAL A 234 28.97 -16.62 -5.79
CA VAL A 234 27.99 -16.61 -4.68
C VAL A 234 28.67 -16.34 -3.32
N LEU A 235 29.15 -15.11 -3.11
CA LEU A 235 29.41 -14.60 -1.77
C LEU A 235 29.06 -13.12 -1.70
N GLY A 236 27.85 -12.82 -1.24
CA GLY A 236 27.42 -11.45 -1.03
C GLY A 236 26.00 -11.37 -0.51
N MET A 237 25.89 -11.12 0.80
CA MET A 237 24.71 -10.64 1.52
C MET A 237 23.76 -11.70 2.11
N ILE A 238 24.14 -12.26 3.27
CA ILE A 238 23.32 -12.27 4.49
C ILE A 238 24.29 -12.27 5.69
N THR A 239 24.45 -11.13 6.35
CA THR A 239 24.91 -11.10 7.75
C THR A 239 23.68 -11.18 8.65
N PRO A 240 23.58 -12.16 9.57
CA PRO A 240 22.52 -12.18 10.56
C PRO A 240 22.85 -11.16 11.67
N GLU A 241 22.03 -10.12 11.79
CA GLU A 241 22.08 -9.26 12.98
C GLU A 241 21.55 -10.03 14.19
N THR A 242 22.47 -10.32 15.09
CA THR A 242 22.29 -10.85 16.43
C THR A 242 21.45 -9.88 17.27
N ASN A 243 20.14 -10.12 17.36
CA ASN A 243 19.28 -9.39 18.28
C ASN A 243 19.38 -10.00 19.69
N ALA A 244 20.11 -9.29 20.54
CA ALA A 244 20.11 -9.51 21.98
C ALA A 244 18.70 -9.28 22.54
N PHE A 245 18.16 -10.32 23.19
CA PHE A 245 17.03 -10.21 24.10
C PHE A 245 17.37 -9.20 25.21
N ARG A 246 16.70 -8.04 25.18
CA ARG A 246 16.63 -7.14 26.33
C ARG A 246 15.20 -7.14 26.85
N THR A 247 15.07 -7.62 28.08
CA THR A 247 13.86 -7.68 28.89
C THR A 247 13.18 -6.31 29.03
N PRO A 248 11.84 -6.24 29.06
CA PRO A 248 11.12 -4.99 29.26
C PRO A 248 11.16 -4.59 30.74
N ASN A 249 11.93 -3.55 31.07
CA ASN A 249 11.78 -2.84 32.33
C ASN A 249 10.49 -2.02 32.31
N SER A 250 9.70 -2.21 33.36
CA SER A 250 8.50 -1.47 33.73
C SER A 250 8.72 0.06 33.70
N LEU A 251 7.87 0.77 32.96
CA LEU A 251 7.77 2.22 33.00
C LEU A 251 7.05 2.66 34.29
N PRO A 252 7.54 3.70 34.99
CA PRO A 252 6.82 4.31 36.11
C PRO A 252 5.64 5.14 35.60
N SER A 253 4.48 4.91 36.21
CA SER A 253 3.26 5.70 36.04
C SER A 253 3.47 7.09 36.64
N VAL A 254 3.68 8.10 35.80
CA VAL A 254 3.69 9.51 36.21
C VAL A 254 2.27 10.06 36.07
N THR A 255 1.56 10.16 37.18
CA THR A 255 0.29 10.87 37.31
C THR A 255 0.55 12.37 37.40
N HIS A 256 0.42 13.08 36.28
CA HIS A 256 0.31 14.54 36.30
C HIS A 256 -1.14 14.94 36.63
N LYS A 257 -1.36 15.44 37.85
CA LYS A 257 -2.58 16.17 38.22
C LYS A 257 -2.60 17.51 37.50
N PHE A 258 -3.48 17.66 36.52
CA PHE A 258 -3.82 18.95 35.92
C PHE A 258 -4.90 19.61 36.80
N SER A 259 -4.51 20.59 37.62
CA SER A 259 -5.47 21.48 38.29
C SER A 259 -5.88 22.59 37.31
N LEU A 260 -7.13 22.57 36.87
CA LEU A 260 -7.76 23.69 36.19
C LEU A 260 -8.29 24.67 37.25
N HIS A 261 -7.57 25.78 37.45
CA HIS A 261 -8.14 26.95 38.11
C HIS A 261 -9.15 27.60 37.15
N ARG A 262 -10.43 27.50 37.53
CA ARG A 262 -11.57 28.11 36.86
C ARG A 262 -11.75 29.52 37.44
N ASP A 263 -11.21 30.53 36.77
CA ASP A 263 -11.50 31.92 37.13
C ASP A 263 -12.93 32.29 36.74
N GLN A 264 -13.64 32.82 37.72
CA GLN A 264 -14.99 33.37 37.62
C GLN A 264 -14.90 34.87 37.31
N GLY A 265 -15.71 35.29 36.32
CA GLY A 265 -16.52 36.52 36.41
C GLY A 265 -15.86 37.86 36.08
N ILE A 266 -16.25 38.43 34.93
CA ILE A 266 -16.49 39.88 34.79
C ILE A 266 -17.74 40.07 33.90
N PRO A 267 -18.83 40.70 34.39
CA PRO A 267 -19.91 41.20 33.56
C PRO A 267 -19.67 42.69 33.25
N THR A 268 -19.78 43.11 31.99
CA THR A 268 -19.88 44.54 31.68
C THR A 268 -20.78 44.78 30.47
N GLN A 269 -22.01 45.17 30.85
CA GLN A 269 -22.95 46.13 30.27
C GLN A 269 -22.96 46.46 28.76
N ALA A 270 -24.18 46.42 28.26
CA ALA A 270 -24.65 47.03 27.02
C ALA A 270 -24.38 48.55 26.98
N GLY A 271 -23.94 49.00 25.82
CA GLY A 271 -23.80 50.41 25.45
C GLY A 271 -24.21 50.59 24.00
N GLU A 272 -25.23 51.42 23.82
CA GLU A 272 -25.98 51.74 22.62
C GLU A 272 -25.27 52.77 21.73
N VAL A 273 -25.54 52.69 20.41
CA VAL A 273 -25.51 53.75 19.37
C VAL A 273 -24.18 54.47 19.05
N VAL A 274 -23.77 54.44 17.77
CA VAL A 274 -23.80 55.59 16.83
C VAL A 274 -23.16 55.14 15.51
N ASP A 275 -23.99 55.12 14.47
CA ASP A 275 -23.59 55.06 13.06
C ASP A 275 -22.73 56.27 12.70
N ILE A 276 -21.48 56.04 12.28
CA ILE A 276 -20.69 57.01 11.53
C ILE A 276 -20.26 56.38 10.21
N ILE A 277 -21.08 56.65 9.20
CA ILE A 277 -20.78 56.50 7.79
C ILE A 277 -19.57 57.39 7.47
N LYS A 278 -18.39 56.79 7.31
CA LYS A 278 -17.23 57.43 6.67
C LYS A 278 -16.87 56.71 5.38
N ARG A 279 -17.31 57.35 4.29
CA ARG A 279 -16.90 57.15 2.89
C ARG A 279 -15.39 56.87 2.80
N LYS A 280 -15.01 55.66 2.41
CA LYS A 280 -13.66 55.34 1.92
C LYS A 280 -13.70 55.27 0.40
N ARG A 281 -13.00 56.23 -0.21
CA ARG A 281 -12.71 56.33 -1.64
C ARG A 281 -12.24 54.99 -2.21
N THR A 282 -12.94 54.51 -3.22
CA THR A 282 -12.50 53.45 -4.13
C THR A 282 -11.27 53.93 -4.89
N ARG A 283 -10.08 53.47 -4.47
CA ARG A 283 -8.89 53.47 -5.32
C ARG A 283 -8.98 52.26 -6.24
N THR A 284 -9.27 52.50 -7.51
CA THR A 284 -9.14 51.53 -8.59
C THR A 284 -7.68 51.08 -8.64
N LYS A 285 -7.40 49.87 -8.11
CA LYS A 285 -6.13 49.19 -8.34
C LYS A 285 -6.16 48.68 -9.77
N THR A 286 -5.39 49.30 -10.66
CA THR A 286 -4.91 48.67 -11.88
C THR A 286 -4.15 47.42 -11.46
N LYS A 287 -4.74 46.24 -11.70
CA LYS A 287 -4.06 44.96 -11.56
C LYS A 287 -2.90 44.97 -12.57
N LYS A 288 -1.66 44.99 -12.07
CA LYS A 288 -0.53 44.51 -12.87
C LYS A 288 -0.81 43.02 -13.12
N LYS A 289 -0.84 42.66 -14.40
CA LYS A 289 -0.90 41.28 -14.87
C LYS A 289 0.36 40.58 -14.33
N ASP A 290 0.19 39.56 -13.49
CA ASP A 290 1.33 38.74 -13.05
C ASP A 290 1.81 37.93 -14.25
N GLU A 291 3.08 38.06 -14.59
CA GLU A 291 3.77 37.34 -15.69
C GLU A 291 3.80 35.81 -15.49
N ILE A 292 3.28 35.32 -14.36
CA ILE A 292 3.26 33.89 -14.01
C ILE A 292 2.15 33.14 -14.77
N ASP A 293 1.09 33.82 -15.21
CA ASP A 293 0.00 33.18 -15.96
C ASP A 293 0.38 32.84 -17.42
N ASP A 294 1.47 33.40 -17.96
CA ASP A 294 1.99 33.05 -19.30
C ASP A 294 2.89 31.79 -19.27
N ILE A 295 3.31 31.29 -18.10
CA ILE A 295 4.19 30.11 -17.99
C ILE A 295 3.40 28.79 -17.93
N PHE A 296 2.12 28.83 -17.56
CA PHE A 296 1.32 27.63 -17.30
C PHE A 296 0.12 27.44 -18.23
N SER A 297 0.09 28.11 -19.38
CA SER A 297 -0.85 27.77 -20.46
C SER A 297 -0.33 26.59 -21.28
N PHE A 298 -0.61 25.38 -20.78
CA PHE A 298 -0.65 24.13 -21.56
C PHE A 298 -2.09 23.62 -21.62
#